data_AF-A0AA39TZ34-F1
#
_entry.id   AF-A0AA39TZ34-F1
#
_cell.length_a   1.000
_cell.length_b   1.000
_cell.length_c   1.000
_cell.angle_alpha   90.00
_cell.angle_beta   90.00
_cell.angle_gamma   90.00
#
_symmetry.space_group_name_H-M   'P 1'
#
loop_
_entity.id
_entity.type
_entity.pdbx_description
1 polymer ?
#
loop_
_entity_poly.entity_id
_entity_poly.type
_entity_poly.pdbx_seq_one_letter_code
_entity_poly.pdbx_strand_id
1 'polypeptide(L)' 'MNNLHHLVALRQVLYLGISDAPAWIAAQADQYIVDHDKTQFVAYQGRWNIMERSFEREIIPMARVFGMAPFPWDVLGTR' A
#
# COMPACT_ATOMS: atom_id res chain seq x y z
N MET A 1 10.79 -8.98 -1.98
CA MET A 1 9.35 -9.36 -2.05
C MET A 1 9.09 -10.87 -2.07
N ASN A 2 10.11 -11.75 -2.14
CA ASN A 2 9.90 -13.21 -2.22
C ASN A 2 9.23 -13.80 -0.96
N ASN A 3 9.66 -13.38 0.23
CA ASN A 3 9.11 -13.91 1.48
C ASN A 3 7.60 -13.64 1.61
N LEU A 4 7.15 -12.41 1.28
CA LEU A 4 5.73 -12.05 1.33
C LEU A 4 4.91 -12.88 0.33
N HIS A 5 5.42 -13.05 -0.89
CA HIS A 5 4.80 -13.91 -1.89
C HIS A 5 4.66 -15.36 -1.42
N HIS A 6 5.72 -15.91 -0.78
CA HIS A 6 5.67 -17.27 -0.23
C HIS A 6 4.61 -17.43 0.85
N LEU A 7 4.41 -16.43 1.73
CA LEU A 7 3.37 -16.48 2.76
C LEU A 7 1.96 -16.55 2.14
N VAL A 8 1.74 -15.87 1.02
CA VAL A 8 0.48 -15.94 0.28
C VAL A 8 0.33 -17.28 -0.44
N ALA A 9 1.39 -17.78 -1.09
CA ALA A 9 1.39 -19.09 -1.74
C ALA A 9 1.11 -20.24 -0.76
N LEU A 10 1.64 -20.14 0.47
CA LEU A 10 1.37 -21.06 1.58
C LEU A 10 0.00 -20.85 2.24
N ARG A 11 -0.79 -19.87 1.80
CA ARG A 11 -2.10 -19.50 2.35
C ARG A 11 -2.08 -19.11 3.84
N GLN A 12 -0.92 -18.66 4.32
CA GLN A 12 -0.81 -18.10 5.67
C GLN A 12 -1.28 -16.64 5.71
N VAL A 13 -1.23 -15.96 4.57
CA VAL A 13 -1.73 -14.61 4.36
C VAL A 13 -2.63 -14.61 3.13
N LEU A 14 -3.78 -13.94 3.20
CA LEU A 14 -4.71 -13.86 2.08
C LEU A 14 -4.31 -12.75 1.10
N TYR A 15 -3.94 -11.58 1.63
CA TYR A 15 -3.64 -10.39 0.84
C TYR A 15 -2.52 -9.58 1.48
N LEU A 16 -1.79 -8.84 0.65
CA LEU A 16 -0.71 -7.97 1.09
C LEU A 16 -1.18 -6.51 1.09
N GLY A 17 -0.72 -5.76 2.08
CA GLY A 17 -0.83 -4.31 2.12
C GLY A 17 0.48 -3.68 2.58
N ILE A 18 0.60 -2.38 2.36
CA ILE A 18 1.76 -1.57 2.75
C ILE A 18 1.28 -0.38 3.59
N SER A 19 2.07 0.05 4.57
CA SER A 19 1.73 1.17 5.45
C SER A 19 2.86 2.18 5.52
N ASP A 20 2.50 3.47 5.59
CA ASP A 20 3.39 4.60 5.91
C ASP A 20 4.67 4.68 5.06
N ALA A 21 4.62 4.11 3.85
CA ALA A 21 5.71 4.12 2.89
C ALA A 21 5.57 5.31 1.93
N PRO A 22 6.63 6.11 1.68
CA PRO A 22 6.60 7.11 0.61
C PRO A 22 6.05 6.53 -0.71
N ALA A 23 5.26 7.32 -1.44
CA ALA A 23 4.57 6.86 -2.65
C ALA A 23 5.53 6.19 -3.66
N TRP A 24 6.73 6.75 -3.81
CA TRP A 24 7.74 6.22 -4.72
C TRP A 24 8.29 4.85 -4.29
N ILE A 25 8.35 4.55 -2.98
CA ILE A 25 8.77 3.23 -2.48
C ILE A 25 7.68 2.21 -2.78
N ALA A 26 6.42 2.56 -2.49
CA ALA A 26 5.28 1.69 -2.79
C ALA A 26 5.19 1.39 -4.30
N ALA A 27 5.35 2.41 -5.13
CA ALA A 27 5.36 2.28 -6.59
C ALA A 27 6.50 1.37 -7.09
N GLN A 28 7.74 1.57 -6.60
CA GLN A 28 8.87 0.71 -6.99
C GLN A 28 8.69 -0.73 -6.53
N ALA A 29 8.12 -0.94 -5.34
CA ALA A 29 7.85 -2.28 -4.83
C ALA A 29 6.79 -3.01 -5.66
N ASP A 30 5.70 -2.33 -6.02
CA ASP A 30 4.65 -2.93 -6.85
C ASP A 30 5.13 -3.15 -8.29
N GLN A 31 5.91 -2.24 -8.86
CA GLN A 31 6.54 -2.45 -10.16
C GLN A 31 7.45 -3.69 -10.15
N TYR A 32 8.30 -3.84 -9.13
CA TYR A 32 9.13 -5.05 -8.97
C TYR A 32 8.27 -6.32 -8.88
N ILE A 33 7.11 -6.25 -8.23
CA ILE A 33 6.18 -7.38 -8.12
C ILE A 33 5.62 -7.76 -9.49
N VAL A 34 5.14 -6.78 -10.26
CA VAL A 34 4.63 -6.97 -11.63
C VAL A 34 5.72 -7.58 -12.53
N ASP A 35 6.93 -7.04 -12.47
CA ASP A 35 8.05 -7.48 -13.32
C ASP A 35 8.53 -8.92 -13.02
N HIS A 36 8.13 -9.49 -11.88
CA HIS A 36 8.58 -10.82 -11.43
C HIS A 36 7.41 -11.76 -11.10
N ASP A 37 6.20 -11.48 -11.60
CA ASP A 37 5.00 -12.31 -11.44
C ASP A 37 4.69 -12.70 -9.97
N LYS A 38 4.82 -11.73 -9.05
CA LYS A 38 4.58 -11.95 -7.62
C LYS A 38 3.19 -11.43 -7.19
N THR A 39 2.83 -11.71 -5.94
CA THR A 39 1.59 -11.19 -5.36
C THR A 39 1.68 -9.69 -5.12
N GLN A 40 0.80 -8.91 -5.76
CA GLN A 40 0.69 -7.45 -5.62
C GLN A 40 0.08 -7.02 -4.28
N PHE A 41 0.34 -5.75 -3.92
CA PHE A 41 -0.38 -5.13 -2.81
C PHE A 41 -1.79 -4.76 -3.25
N VAL A 42 -2.78 -5.00 -2.40
CA VAL A 42 -4.18 -4.61 -2.66
C VAL A 42 -4.64 -3.45 -1.78
N ALA A 43 -3.84 -3.08 -0.78
CA ALA A 43 -4.18 -2.08 0.21
C ALA A 43 -2.97 -1.20 0.56
N TYR A 44 -3.22 0.10 0.71
CA TYR A 44 -2.26 1.06 1.24
C TYR A 44 -2.84 1.71 2.49
N GLN A 45 -2.17 1.58 3.64
CA GLN A 45 -2.57 2.21 4.90
C GLN A 45 -1.72 3.46 5.17
N GLY A 46 -2.33 4.55 5.62
CA GLY A 46 -1.55 5.74 5.99
C GLY A 46 -2.37 6.82 6.70
N ARG A 47 -1.67 7.80 7.27
CA ARG A 47 -2.30 8.90 8.01
C ARG A 47 -3.13 9.76 7.08
N TRP A 48 -4.38 10.00 7.45
CA TRP A 48 -5.20 11.02 6.79
C TRP A 48 -6.30 11.51 7.71
N ASN A 49 -6.44 12.82 7.81
CA ASN A 49 -7.58 13.49 8.44
C ASN A 49 -7.72 14.92 7.90
N ILE A 50 -8.69 15.68 8.41
CA ILE A 50 -8.95 17.04 7.94
C ILE A 50 -7.77 18.00 8.14
N MET A 51 -6.91 17.73 9.13
CA MET A 51 -5.72 18.54 9.42
C MET A 51 -4.47 18.04 8.67
N GLU A 52 -4.40 16.75 8.35
CA GLU A 52 -3.28 16.11 7.65
C GLU A 52 -3.75 15.45 6.34
N ARG A 53 -3.50 16.13 5.22
CA ARG A 53 -4.02 15.76 3.89
C ARG A 53 -2.92 15.46 2.86
N SER A 54 -1.65 15.35 3.28
CA SER A 54 -0.55 15.01 2.37
C SER A 54 -0.76 13.68 1.64
N PHE A 55 -1.51 12.76 2.24
CA PHE A 55 -1.97 11.49 1.65
C PHE A 55 -2.66 11.68 0.29
N GLU A 56 -3.44 12.76 0.11
CA GLU A 56 -4.18 13.01 -1.13
C GLU A 56 -3.27 13.39 -2.30
N ARG A 57 -2.12 14.00 -2.00
CA ARG A 57 -1.21 14.53 -3.02
C ARG A 57 -0.48 13.42 -3.77
N GLU A 58 0.00 12.41 -3.05
CA GLU A 58 0.87 11.38 -3.63
C GLU A 58 0.35 9.96 -3.47
N ILE A 59 -0.23 9.63 -2.31
CA ILE A 59 -0.66 8.25 -2.04
C ILE A 59 -1.92 7.89 -2.83
N ILE A 60 -2.95 8.74 -2.84
CA ILE A 60 -4.19 8.44 -3.58
C ILE A 60 -3.94 8.29 -5.10
N PRO A 61 -3.19 9.18 -5.77
CA PRO A 61 -2.85 9.00 -7.18
C PRO A 61 -2.07 7.71 -7.43
N MET A 62 -1.05 7.42 -6.61
CA MET A 62 -0.25 6.19 -6.71
C MET A 62 -1.13 4.95 -6.52
N ALA A 63 -1.97 4.92 -5.48
CA ALA A 63 -2.87 3.82 -5.19
C ALA A 63 -3.83 3.53 -6.35
N ARG A 64 -4.33 4.57 -7.04
CA ARG A 64 -5.15 4.40 -8.25
C ARG A 64 -4.40 3.77 -9.41
N VAL A 65 -3.12 4.12 -9.62
CA VAL A 65 -2.29 3.56 -10.70
C VAL A 65 -2.02 2.07 -10.46
N PHE A 66 -1.69 1.68 -9.23
CA PHE A 66 -1.34 0.30 -8.88
C PHE A 66 -2.54 -0.54 -8.39
N GLY A 67 -3.76 -0.02 -8.46
CA GLY A 67 -4.96 -0.77 -8.06
C GLY A 67 -5.08 -1.05 -6.56
N MET A 68 -4.48 -0.23 -5.71
CA MET A 68 -4.52 -0.36 -4.25
C MET A 68 -5.71 0.40 -3.65
N ALA A 69 -6.39 -0.21 -2.69
CA ALA A 69 -7.41 0.46 -1.89
C ALA A 69 -6.76 1.28 -0.76
N PRO A 70 -7.13 2.56 -0.55
CA PRO A 70 -6.61 3.36 0.56
C PRO A 70 -7.32 3.01 1.88
N PHE A 71 -6.55 2.86 2.96
CA PHE A 71 -7.01 2.59 4.32
C PHE A 71 -6.47 3.68 5.27
N PRO A 72 -7.19 4.80 5.44
CA PRO A 72 -6.72 5.90 6.27
C PRO A 72 -6.76 5.56 7.76
N TRP A 73 -5.72 5.95 8.50
CA TRP A 73 -5.67 5.91 9.96
C TRP A 73 -5.62 7.33 10.56
N ASP A 74 -5.98 7.45 11.85
CA ASP A 74 -6.13 8.74 12.57
C ASP A 74 -7.16 9.68 11.91
N VAL A 75 -8.25 9.12 11.40
CA VAL A 75 -9.33 9.85 10.70
C VAL A 75 -10.00 10.94 11.54
N LEU A 76 -9.89 10.88 12.87
CA LEU A 76 -10.42 11.89 13.80
C LEU A 76 -9.37 12.95 14.21
N GLY A 77 -8.10 12.82 13.83
CA GLY A 77 -7.04 13.75 14.21
C GLY A 77 -6.72 13.75 15.71
N THR A 78 -6.74 12.58 16.33
CA THR A 78 -6.55 12.40 17.78
C THR A 78 -5.10 12.15 18.20
N ARG A 79 -4.19 11.99 17.24
CA ARG A 79 -2.76 11.72 17.46
C ARG A 79 -1.86 12.87 17.06
#